data_AF-A0A962RR73-F1
#
_entry.id   AF-A0A962RR73-F1
#
_cell.length_a   1.000
_cell.length_b   1.000
_cell.length_c   1.000
_cell.angle_alpha   90.00
_cell.angle_beta   90.00
_cell.angle_gamma   90.00
#
_symmetry.space_group_name_H-M   'P 1'
#
loop_
_entity.id
_entity.type
_entity.pdbx_description
1 polymer ?
#
loop_
_entity_poly.entity_id
_entity_poly.type
_entity_poly.pdbx_seq_one_letter_code
_entity_poly.pdbx_strand_id
1 'polypeptide(L)'
;MSNAEPANVVDISTRGGRGGQAAASLASLRARALVELEKSVGNVFDRADDTLFDMLNNVPPSDHQDYMDAMCELRLRRQDCLKAFRGHLEAAFQTLADGKPKTAEQMREAELGAGELSLVSENDLLQQLGARQVGQAVHRDFGPVLAQLNRRMGVVAGGLELTEESNPLGGEHIGEGFSQGMAACSIAVTVKMILFKLFEREILDRLQDVYAVANQQLIDAGVLPTLPKVPVLSPEALKRARSKSPRRPGGDEDSRQESAPGAESPAGDGADRGGYVLSADEHALFSSLHNMLQSYRQESRQTTVADEPGRRAMSSREVMAVLSLFQDDMP
;
A
#
# COMPACT_ATOMS: atom_id res chain seq x y z
N MET A 1 65.71 10.48 -16.25
CA MET A 1 65.15 9.32 -16.99
C MET A 1 63.73 9.10 -16.48
N SER A 2 62.80 9.03 -17.42
CA SER A 2 61.36 9.29 -17.24
C SER A 2 60.64 8.25 -16.39
N ASN A 3 59.69 8.75 -15.59
CA ASN A 3 58.73 8.01 -14.78
C ASN A 3 57.73 7.28 -15.69
N ALA A 4 57.41 6.02 -15.41
CA ALA A 4 56.40 5.24 -16.15
C ALA A 4 55.28 4.84 -15.19
N GLU A 5 54.10 5.46 -15.35
CA GLU A 5 52.85 5.06 -14.71
C GLU A 5 52.26 3.84 -15.43
N PRO A 6 51.70 2.84 -14.72
CA PRO A 6 50.95 1.78 -15.37
C PRO A 6 49.53 2.27 -15.70
N ALA A 7 49.22 2.28 -17.00
CA ALA A 7 47.89 2.55 -17.54
C ALA A 7 46.87 1.53 -17.00
N ASN A 8 45.89 2.03 -16.24
CA ASN A 8 44.72 1.27 -15.80
C ASN A 8 43.73 1.16 -16.98
N VAL A 9 43.93 0.16 -17.83
CA VAL A 9 43.05 -0.13 -18.97
C VAL A 9 41.86 -0.96 -18.47
N VAL A 10 40.70 -0.32 -18.31
CA VAL A 10 39.44 -0.99 -18.00
C VAL A 10 38.87 -1.60 -19.28
N ASP A 11 38.75 -2.92 -19.29
CA ASP A 11 38.30 -3.73 -20.43
C ASP A 11 36.80 -3.48 -20.76
N ILE A 12 36.55 -2.67 -21.80
CA ILE A 12 35.22 -2.26 -22.29
C ILE A 12 34.40 -3.45 -22.83
N SER A 13 35.04 -4.58 -23.14
CA SER A 13 34.41 -5.77 -23.74
C SER A 13 33.47 -6.51 -22.77
N THR A 14 33.61 -6.28 -21.46
CA THR A 14 32.77 -6.92 -20.42
C THR A 14 31.41 -6.26 -20.22
N ARG A 15 31.17 -5.05 -20.76
CA ARG A 15 29.92 -4.30 -20.54
C ARG A 15 28.75 -4.83 -21.38
N GLY A 16 29.02 -5.32 -22.60
CA GLY A 16 28.01 -5.90 -23.49
C GLY A 16 27.46 -7.25 -23.01
N GLY A 17 28.32 -8.13 -22.49
CA GLY A 17 27.91 -9.43 -21.93
C GLY A 17 27.20 -9.33 -20.58
N ARG A 18 27.61 -8.37 -19.73
CA ARG A 18 26.94 -8.10 -18.45
C ARG A 18 25.55 -7.52 -18.61
N GLY A 19 25.31 -6.65 -19.60
CA GLY A 19 23.98 -6.12 -19.89
C GLY A 19 22.97 -7.22 -20.27
N GLY A 20 23.39 -8.18 -21.09
CA GLY A 20 22.55 -9.33 -21.48
C GLY A 20 22.23 -10.28 -20.33
N GLN A 21 23.22 -10.60 -19.49
CA GLN A 21 23.00 -11.43 -18.29
C GLN A 21 22.14 -10.72 -17.23
N ALA A 22 22.33 -9.41 -17.05
CA ALA A 22 21.53 -8.60 -16.14
C ALA A 22 20.05 -8.57 -16.60
N ALA A 23 19.78 -8.30 -17.88
CA ALA A 23 18.43 -8.32 -18.42
C ALA A 23 17.77 -9.71 -18.29
N ALA A 24 18.50 -10.79 -18.56
CA ALA A 24 18.02 -12.16 -18.36
C ALA A 24 17.70 -12.47 -16.89
N SER A 25 18.51 -11.95 -15.96
CA SER A 25 18.27 -12.11 -14.52
C SER A 25 17.00 -11.39 -14.06
N LEU A 26 16.73 -10.18 -14.59
CA LEU A 26 15.49 -9.44 -14.30
C LEU A 26 14.26 -10.13 -14.88
N ALA A 27 14.37 -10.70 -16.08
CA ALA A 27 13.27 -11.46 -16.68
C ALA A 27 12.95 -12.73 -15.88
N SER A 28 13.97 -13.47 -15.43
CA SER A 28 13.80 -14.63 -14.55
C SER A 28 13.21 -14.23 -13.19
N LEU A 29 13.68 -13.12 -12.61
CA LEU A 29 13.15 -12.54 -11.37
C LEU A 29 11.66 -12.23 -11.52
N ARG A 30 11.29 -11.50 -12.57
CA ARG A 30 9.90 -11.17 -12.92
C ARG A 30 9.05 -12.43 -13.00
N ALA A 31 9.46 -13.42 -13.79
CA ALA A 31 8.69 -14.64 -13.99
C ALA A 31 8.42 -15.39 -12.67
N ARG A 32 9.44 -15.52 -11.81
CA ARG A 32 9.29 -16.19 -10.51
C ARG A 32 8.43 -15.38 -9.53
N ALA A 33 8.66 -14.07 -9.45
CA ALA A 33 7.88 -13.21 -8.57
C ALA A 33 6.39 -13.21 -8.93
N LEU A 34 6.05 -13.10 -10.22
CA LEU A 34 4.66 -13.15 -10.67
C LEU A 34 3.98 -14.47 -10.27
N VAL A 35 4.66 -15.60 -10.44
CA VAL A 35 4.11 -16.91 -10.05
C VAL A 35 3.86 -17.01 -8.55
N GLU A 36 4.79 -16.56 -7.70
CA GLU A 36 4.63 -16.66 -6.25
C GLU A 36 3.61 -15.66 -5.68
N LEU A 37 3.56 -14.44 -6.22
CA LEU A 37 2.58 -13.43 -5.81
C LEU A 37 1.17 -13.82 -6.26
N GLU A 38 1.02 -14.33 -7.49
CA GLU A 38 -0.27 -14.83 -7.99
C GLU A 38 -0.78 -16.03 -7.19
N LYS A 39 0.11 -16.97 -6.82
CA LYS A 39 -0.23 -18.07 -5.89
C LYS A 39 -0.72 -17.54 -4.54
N SER A 40 -0.10 -16.47 -4.03
CA SER A 40 -0.50 -15.87 -2.75
C SER A 40 -1.91 -15.28 -2.83
N VAL A 41 -2.25 -14.60 -3.93
CA VAL A 41 -3.61 -14.12 -4.20
C VAL A 41 -4.59 -15.28 -4.38
N GLY A 42 -4.18 -16.36 -5.06
CA GLY A 42 -4.98 -17.59 -5.17
C GLY A 42 -5.36 -18.16 -3.80
N ASN A 43 -4.40 -18.24 -2.88
CA ASN A 43 -4.64 -18.73 -1.51
C ASN A 43 -5.61 -17.82 -0.74
N VAL A 44 -5.61 -16.50 -0.99
CA VAL A 44 -6.60 -15.58 -0.41
C VAL A 44 -7.99 -15.98 -0.84
N PHE A 45 -8.21 -16.22 -2.13
CA PHE A 45 -9.51 -16.65 -2.64
C PHE A 45 -9.91 -18.04 -2.15
N ASP A 46 -8.96 -18.96 -1.96
CA ASP A 46 -9.23 -20.29 -1.37
C ASP A 46 -9.71 -20.17 0.08
N ARG A 47 -9.17 -19.21 0.84
CA ARG A 47 -9.54 -18.96 2.25
C ARG A 47 -10.70 -17.99 2.41
N ALA A 48 -11.04 -17.24 1.36
CA ALA A 48 -12.05 -16.19 1.42
C ALA A 48 -13.42 -16.77 1.80
N ASP A 49 -13.81 -17.89 1.19
CA ASP A 49 -15.11 -18.52 1.46
C ASP A 49 -15.27 -18.90 2.93
N ASP A 50 -14.31 -19.63 3.51
CA ASP A 50 -14.35 -20.04 4.91
C ASP A 50 -14.36 -18.81 5.83
N THR A 51 -13.51 -17.83 5.53
CA THR A 51 -13.44 -16.59 6.33
C THR A 51 -14.76 -15.83 6.29
N LEU A 52 -15.34 -15.65 5.10
CA LEU A 52 -16.61 -14.94 4.91
C LEU A 52 -17.78 -15.68 5.54
N PHE A 53 -17.78 -17.01 5.47
CA PHE A 53 -18.79 -17.83 6.13
C PHE A 53 -18.71 -17.73 7.66
N ASP A 54 -17.50 -17.78 8.23
CA ASP A 54 -17.31 -17.59 9.66
C ASP A 54 -17.76 -16.21 10.12
N MET A 55 -17.49 -15.15 9.34
CA MET A 55 -17.95 -13.80 9.66
C MET A 55 -19.46 -13.65 9.49
N LEU A 56 -20.05 -14.26 8.46
CA LEU A 56 -21.50 -14.29 8.26
C LEU A 56 -22.23 -14.80 9.51
N ASN A 57 -21.72 -15.85 10.14
CA ASN A 57 -22.32 -16.42 11.35
C ASN A 57 -22.30 -15.44 12.55
N ASN A 58 -21.52 -14.37 12.46
CA ASN A 58 -21.33 -13.36 13.50
C ASN A 58 -21.94 -11.98 13.16
N VAL A 59 -22.54 -11.80 11.97
CA VAL A 59 -23.17 -10.54 11.55
C VAL A 59 -24.71 -10.64 11.58
N PRO A 60 -25.43 -9.52 11.73
CA PRO A 60 -26.88 -9.52 11.73
C PRO A 60 -27.47 -10.05 10.40
N PRO A 61 -28.67 -10.65 10.42
CA PRO A 61 -29.32 -11.20 9.23
C PRO A 61 -29.52 -10.20 8.08
N SER A 62 -29.52 -8.89 8.36
CA SER A 62 -29.62 -7.83 7.35
C SER A 62 -28.46 -7.87 6.35
N ASP A 63 -27.28 -8.27 6.81
CA ASP A 63 -26.05 -8.17 6.03
C ASP A 63 -25.72 -9.52 5.36
N HIS A 64 -26.52 -10.56 5.61
CA HIS A 64 -26.23 -11.93 5.15
C HIS A 64 -26.15 -12.05 3.63
N GLN A 65 -26.98 -11.28 2.91
CA GLN A 65 -27.00 -11.28 1.45
C GLN A 65 -25.67 -10.79 0.87
N ASP A 66 -25.10 -9.71 1.40
CA ASP A 66 -23.84 -9.14 0.90
C ASP A 66 -22.67 -10.13 0.99
N TYR A 67 -22.61 -10.93 2.05
CA TYR A 67 -21.58 -11.96 2.23
C TYR A 67 -21.81 -13.16 1.31
N MET A 68 -23.06 -13.58 1.12
CA MET A 68 -23.42 -14.68 0.21
C MET A 68 -23.14 -14.33 -1.25
N ASP A 69 -23.54 -13.13 -1.67
CA ASP A 69 -23.28 -12.60 -3.00
C ASP A 69 -21.77 -12.44 -3.21
N ALA A 70 -21.03 -11.98 -2.20
CA ALA A 70 -19.59 -11.89 -2.29
C ALA A 70 -18.91 -13.25 -2.49
N MET A 71 -19.29 -14.29 -1.75
CA MET A 71 -18.74 -15.64 -1.96
C MET A 71 -19.02 -16.16 -3.38
N CYS A 72 -20.23 -15.93 -3.92
CA CYS A 72 -20.56 -16.31 -5.29
C CYS A 72 -19.74 -15.52 -6.33
N GLU A 73 -19.67 -14.19 -6.19
CA GLU A 73 -18.97 -13.30 -7.12
C GLU A 73 -17.47 -13.58 -7.12
N LEU A 74 -16.87 -13.83 -5.95
CA LEU A 74 -15.44 -14.18 -5.84
C LEU A 74 -15.11 -15.48 -6.58
N ARG A 75 -15.96 -16.50 -6.47
CA ARG A 75 -15.79 -17.76 -7.23
C ARG A 75 -15.92 -17.53 -8.74
N LEU A 76 -16.89 -16.72 -9.15
CA LEU A 76 -17.13 -16.39 -10.56
C LEU A 76 -15.97 -15.60 -11.18
N ARG A 77 -15.48 -14.58 -10.46
CA ARG A 77 -14.47 -13.62 -10.96
C ARG A 77 -13.03 -13.99 -10.63
N ARG A 78 -12.78 -15.08 -9.89
CA ARG A 78 -11.43 -15.47 -9.44
C ARG A 78 -10.36 -15.34 -10.52
N GLN A 79 -10.61 -15.88 -11.71
CA GLN A 79 -9.63 -15.86 -12.81
C GLN A 79 -9.42 -14.46 -13.38
N ASP A 80 -10.47 -13.63 -13.42
CA ASP A 80 -10.37 -12.24 -13.85
C ASP A 80 -9.54 -11.42 -12.84
N CYS A 81 -9.76 -11.63 -11.54
CA CYS A 81 -8.99 -10.98 -10.48
C CYS A 81 -7.50 -11.34 -10.53
N LEU A 82 -7.19 -12.63 -10.70
CA LEU A 82 -5.80 -13.10 -10.81
C LEU A 82 -5.10 -12.51 -12.05
N LYS A 83 -5.81 -12.46 -13.18
CA LYS A 83 -5.28 -11.84 -14.41
C LYS A 83 -5.05 -10.34 -14.25
N ALA A 84 -5.97 -9.62 -13.61
CA ALA A 84 -5.82 -8.18 -13.37
C ALA A 84 -4.63 -7.90 -12.44
N PHE A 85 -4.51 -8.65 -11.33
CA PHE A 85 -3.38 -8.58 -10.41
C PHE A 85 -2.05 -8.80 -11.14
N ARG A 86 -1.96 -9.91 -11.89
CA ARG A 86 -0.78 -10.27 -12.66
C ARG A 86 -0.46 -9.21 -13.72
N GLY A 87 -1.47 -8.73 -14.43
CA GLY A 87 -1.35 -7.73 -15.48
C GLY A 87 -0.77 -6.41 -14.97
N HIS A 88 -1.23 -5.93 -13.81
CA HIS A 88 -0.66 -4.74 -13.17
C HIS A 88 0.84 -4.91 -12.87
N LEU A 89 1.22 -6.01 -12.23
CA LEU A 89 2.62 -6.29 -11.91
C LEU A 89 3.48 -6.45 -13.18
N GLU A 90 2.96 -7.15 -14.19
CA GLU A 90 3.62 -7.29 -15.48
C GLU A 90 3.88 -5.94 -16.15
N ALA A 91 2.89 -5.03 -16.10
CA ALA A 91 3.04 -3.67 -16.59
C ALA A 91 4.07 -2.89 -15.78
N ALA A 92 4.07 -2.98 -14.44
CA ALA A 92 5.06 -2.33 -13.59
C ALA A 92 6.48 -2.79 -13.93
N PHE A 93 6.71 -4.10 -14.05
CA PHE A 93 7.99 -4.65 -14.50
C PHE A 93 8.37 -4.21 -15.91
N GLN A 94 7.39 -4.01 -16.81
CA GLN A 94 7.65 -3.49 -18.15
C GLN A 94 8.13 -2.04 -18.10
N THR A 95 7.50 -1.18 -17.28
CA THR A 95 7.96 0.22 -17.13
C THR A 95 9.39 0.31 -16.61
N LEU A 96 9.78 -0.61 -15.72
CA LEU A 96 11.15 -0.75 -15.25
C LEU A 96 12.11 -1.16 -16.38
N ALA A 97 11.73 -2.17 -17.17
CA ALA A 97 12.53 -2.64 -18.30
C ALA A 97 12.70 -1.57 -19.39
N ASP A 98 11.69 -0.71 -19.57
CA ASP A 98 11.70 0.43 -20.49
C ASP A 98 12.52 1.62 -19.97
N GLY A 99 13.09 1.52 -18.76
CA GLY A 99 13.90 2.57 -18.14
C GLY A 99 13.10 3.73 -17.55
N LYS A 100 11.77 3.57 -17.41
CA LYS A 100 10.85 4.61 -16.92
C LYS A 100 9.94 4.03 -15.83
N PRO A 101 10.50 3.56 -14.69
CA PRO A 101 9.72 2.96 -13.61
C PRO A 101 8.69 3.98 -13.14
N LYS A 102 7.42 3.57 -13.14
CA LYS A 102 6.29 4.39 -12.68
C LYS A 102 5.87 3.95 -11.29
N THR A 103 5.34 4.87 -10.51
CA THR A 103 4.67 4.51 -9.26
C THR A 103 3.31 3.87 -9.55
N ALA A 104 2.76 3.13 -8.58
CA ALA A 104 1.41 2.57 -8.68
C ALA A 104 0.35 3.65 -8.94
N GLU A 105 0.49 4.83 -8.30
CA GLU A 105 -0.39 5.98 -8.52
C GLU A 105 -0.31 6.51 -9.96
N GLN A 106 0.90 6.72 -10.49
CA GLN A 106 1.08 7.15 -11.88
C GLN A 106 0.52 6.16 -12.91
N MET A 107 0.59 4.86 -12.61
CA MET A 107 -0.01 3.83 -13.47
C MET A 107 -1.55 3.91 -13.43
N ARG A 108 -2.13 4.05 -12.24
CA ARG A 108 -3.58 4.21 -12.06
C ARG A 108 -4.11 5.47 -12.76
N GLU A 109 -3.42 6.60 -12.61
CA GLU A 109 -3.76 7.86 -13.30
C GLU A 109 -3.72 7.70 -14.82
N ALA A 110 -2.75 6.95 -15.34
CA ALA A 110 -2.65 6.69 -16.77
C ALA A 110 -3.79 5.80 -17.30
N GLU A 111 -4.30 4.87 -16.48
CA GLU A 111 -5.46 4.03 -16.81
C GLU A 111 -6.77 4.82 -16.79
N LEU A 112 -6.93 5.76 -15.86
CA LEU A 112 -8.10 6.64 -15.73
C LEU A 112 -8.15 7.76 -16.79
N GLY A 113 -7.02 8.03 -17.46
CA GLY A 113 -6.91 9.09 -18.47
C GLY A 113 -6.64 10.47 -17.88
N ALA A 114 -5.62 11.15 -18.40
CA ALA A 114 -5.26 12.50 -17.97
C ALA A 114 -6.33 13.52 -18.40
N GLY A 115 -7.32 13.78 -17.52
CA GLY A 115 -8.30 14.87 -17.71
C GLY A 115 -9.74 14.55 -17.34
N GLU A 116 -10.09 13.30 -17.03
CA GLU A 116 -11.41 13.00 -16.47
C GLU A 116 -11.38 13.24 -14.96
N LEU A 117 -11.81 14.45 -14.56
CA LEU A 117 -12.18 14.75 -13.18
C LEU A 117 -13.51 14.04 -12.86
N SER A 118 -13.45 12.71 -12.75
CA SER A 118 -14.55 11.90 -12.27
C SER A 118 -14.57 11.92 -10.75
N LEU A 119 -15.76 12.05 -10.16
CA LEU A 119 -15.95 11.92 -8.72
C LEU A 119 -15.55 10.50 -8.31
N VAL A 120 -14.43 10.38 -7.58
CA VAL A 120 -14.01 9.12 -6.97
C VAL A 120 -15.10 8.70 -5.98
N SER A 121 -15.66 7.51 -6.15
CA SER A 121 -16.70 7.02 -5.25
C SER A 121 -16.09 6.71 -3.87
N GLU A 122 -16.92 6.72 -2.83
CA GLU A 122 -16.49 6.30 -1.48
C GLU A 122 -15.90 4.89 -1.49
N ASN A 123 -16.45 4.02 -2.35
CA ASN A 123 -15.98 2.66 -2.55
C ASN A 123 -14.55 2.61 -3.12
N ASP A 124 -14.24 3.48 -4.07
CA ASP A 124 -12.90 3.57 -4.67
C ASP A 124 -11.88 4.10 -3.66
N LEU A 125 -12.27 5.10 -2.84
CA LEU A 125 -11.41 5.62 -1.77
C LEU A 125 -11.08 4.54 -0.74
N LEU A 126 -12.07 3.73 -0.34
CA LEU A 126 -11.85 2.63 0.58
C LEU A 126 -10.97 1.55 -0.05
N GLN A 127 -11.13 1.26 -1.34
CA GLN A 127 -10.27 0.32 -2.06
C GLN A 127 -8.81 0.81 -2.11
N GLN A 128 -8.61 2.11 -2.39
CA GLN A 128 -7.29 2.74 -2.35
C GLN A 128 -6.68 2.71 -0.94
N LEU A 129 -7.50 2.92 0.09
CA LEU A 129 -7.05 2.81 1.48
C LEU A 129 -6.58 1.38 1.79
N GLY A 130 -7.31 0.36 1.33
CA GLY A 130 -6.91 -1.05 1.44
C GLY A 130 -5.56 -1.32 0.78
N ALA A 131 -5.36 -0.86 -0.46
CA ALA A 131 -4.10 -0.98 -1.19
C ALA A 131 -2.93 -0.30 -0.45
N ARG A 132 -3.14 0.94 0.02
CA ARG A 132 -2.14 1.70 0.79
C ARG A 132 -1.79 1.01 2.11
N GLN A 133 -2.76 0.41 2.80
CA GLN A 133 -2.49 -0.32 4.04
C GLN A 133 -1.60 -1.54 3.80
N VAL A 134 -1.80 -2.26 2.69
CA VAL A 134 -0.88 -3.33 2.26
C VAL A 134 0.50 -2.76 2.00
N GLY A 135 0.59 -1.65 1.26
CA GLY A 135 1.85 -0.96 0.98
C GLY A 135 2.65 -0.61 2.25
N GLN A 136 1.97 0.02 3.20
CA GLN A 136 2.54 0.37 4.51
C GLN A 136 2.98 -0.85 5.32
N ALA A 137 2.19 -1.93 5.31
CA ALA A 137 2.54 -3.15 6.03
C ALA A 137 3.78 -3.83 5.44
N VAL A 138 3.90 -3.83 4.11
CA VAL A 138 5.10 -4.33 3.41
C VAL A 138 6.31 -3.46 3.72
N HIS A 139 6.18 -2.14 3.67
CA HIS A 139 7.26 -1.20 4.01
C HIS A 139 7.76 -1.41 5.45
N ARG A 140 6.84 -1.48 6.41
CA ARG A 140 7.15 -1.66 7.84
C ARG A 140 7.98 -2.92 8.09
N ASP A 141 7.62 -4.02 7.44
CA ASP A 141 8.22 -5.33 7.71
C ASP A 141 9.46 -5.60 6.85
N PHE A 142 9.53 -5.02 5.65
CA PHE A 142 10.54 -5.37 4.64
C PHE A 142 11.30 -4.18 4.03
N GLY A 143 11.06 -2.94 4.45
CA GLY A 143 11.69 -1.73 3.90
C GLY A 143 13.21 -1.82 3.75
N PRO A 144 13.97 -2.27 4.77
CA PRO A 144 15.41 -2.47 4.65
C PRO A 144 15.83 -3.47 3.56
N VAL A 145 15.08 -4.56 3.38
CA VAL A 145 15.35 -5.57 2.34
C VAL A 145 14.96 -5.06 0.96
N LEU A 146 13.83 -4.34 0.86
CA LEU A 146 13.38 -3.67 -0.35
C LEU A 146 14.38 -2.61 -0.81
N ALA A 147 14.96 -1.82 0.09
CA ALA A 147 15.99 -0.84 -0.26
C ALA A 147 17.22 -1.50 -0.92
N GLN A 148 17.58 -2.73 -0.54
CA GLN A 148 18.66 -3.47 -1.21
C GLN A 148 18.25 -3.95 -2.59
N LEU A 149 17.04 -4.50 -2.71
CA LEU A 149 16.48 -4.93 -3.98
C LEU A 149 16.37 -3.76 -4.96
N ASN A 150 15.89 -2.60 -4.51
CA ASN A 150 15.82 -1.36 -5.28
C ASN A 150 17.17 -1.01 -5.90
N ARG A 151 18.25 -1.02 -5.10
CA ARG A 151 19.61 -0.74 -5.61
C ARG A 151 20.05 -1.75 -6.66
N ARG A 152 19.84 -3.05 -6.42
CA ARG A 152 20.26 -4.11 -7.35
C ARG A 152 19.46 -4.07 -8.65
N MET A 153 18.14 -3.96 -8.56
CA MET A 153 17.23 -3.86 -9.70
C MET A 153 17.50 -2.59 -10.50
N GLY A 154 17.77 -1.46 -9.83
CA GLY A 154 18.14 -0.20 -10.46
C GLY A 154 19.41 -0.32 -11.31
N VAL A 155 20.46 -0.97 -10.79
CA VAL A 155 21.69 -1.25 -11.55
C VAL A 155 21.41 -2.14 -12.76
N VAL A 156 20.60 -3.18 -12.61
CA VAL A 156 20.23 -4.08 -13.71
C VAL A 156 19.41 -3.37 -14.79
N ALA A 157 18.55 -2.43 -14.39
CA ALA A 157 17.72 -1.63 -15.28
C ALA A 157 18.45 -0.42 -15.89
N GLY A 158 19.79 -0.37 -15.83
CA GLY A 158 20.58 0.69 -16.47
C GLY A 158 21.04 1.81 -15.53
N GLY A 159 21.06 1.57 -14.21
CA GLY A 159 21.50 2.54 -13.22
C GLY A 159 20.40 3.48 -12.73
N LEU A 160 19.14 3.02 -12.75
CA LEU A 160 17.99 3.77 -12.27
C LEU A 160 17.98 3.83 -10.75
N GLU A 161 17.50 4.93 -10.19
CA GLU A 161 17.22 5.04 -8.77
C GLU A 161 15.77 4.61 -8.51
N LEU A 162 15.60 3.42 -7.94
CA LEU A 162 14.29 2.91 -7.55
C LEU A 162 13.96 3.31 -6.12
N THR A 163 12.74 3.81 -5.94
CA THR A 163 12.13 4.00 -4.63
C THR A 163 11.23 2.81 -4.32
N GLU A 164 10.70 2.73 -3.11
CA GLU A 164 9.75 1.68 -2.77
C GLU A 164 8.44 1.80 -3.55
N GLU A 165 8.04 3.02 -3.91
CA GLU A 165 6.83 3.33 -4.66
C GLU A 165 6.92 2.96 -6.14
N SER A 166 8.15 2.95 -6.71
CA SER A 166 8.40 2.66 -8.13
C SER A 166 9.00 1.26 -8.38
N ASN A 167 9.26 0.49 -7.32
CA ASN A 167 9.68 -0.89 -7.44
C ASN A 167 8.46 -1.79 -7.74
N PRO A 168 8.46 -2.58 -8.84
CA PRO A 168 7.38 -3.55 -9.13
C PRO A 168 7.12 -4.59 -8.03
N LEU A 169 8.11 -4.85 -7.16
CA LEU A 169 7.99 -5.70 -5.97
C LEU A 169 7.68 -4.91 -4.69
N GLY A 170 7.53 -3.60 -4.79
CA GLY A 170 7.16 -2.72 -3.70
C GLY A 170 5.71 -2.94 -3.26
N GLY A 171 5.44 -2.63 -2.00
CA GLY A 171 4.12 -2.83 -1.40
C GLY A 171 3.00 -2.07 -2.12
N GLU A 172 3.29 -0.87 -2.64
CA GLU A 172 2.30 -0.05 -3.37
C GLU A 172 1.81 -0.75 -4.64
N HIS A 173 2.71 -1.32 -5.46
CA HIS A 173 2.32 -2.08 -6.64
C HIS A 173 1.61 -3.40 -6.31
N ILE A 174 2.01 -4.07 -5.22
CA ILE A 174 1.35 -5.30 -4.77
C ILE A 174 -0.07 -5.01 -4.29
N GLY A 175 -0.25 -3.95 -3.49
CA GLY A 175 -1.56 -3.50 -3.02
C GLY A 175 -2.45 -3.03 -4.16
N GLU A 176 -1.90 -2.25 -5.10
CA GLU A 176 -2.63 -1.77 -6.27
C GLU A 176 -3.03 -2.90 -7.21
N GLY A 177 -2.14 -3.87 -7.45
CA GLY A 177 -2.50 -5.04 -8.25
C GLY A 177 -3.71 -5.77 -7.66
N PHE A 178 -3.80 -5.89 -6.34
CA PHE A 178 -4.95 -6.55 -5.71
C PHE A 178 -6.21 -5.70 -5.80
N SER A 179 -6.07 -4.38 -5.64
CA SER A 179 -7.13 -3.39 -5.90
C SER A 179 -7.71 -3.54 -7.31
N GLN A 180 -6.87 -3.62 -8.34
CA GLN A 180 -7.30 -3.83 -9.73
C GLN A 180 -8.08 -5.13 -9.91
N GLY A 181 -7.67 -6.20 -9.23
CA GLY A 181 -8.45 -7.45 -9.19
C GLY A 181 -9.82 -7.29 -8.54
N MET A 182 -9.92 -6.52 -7.46
CA MET A 182 -11.17 -6.24 -6.72
C MET A 182 -12.09 -5.24 -7.41
N ALA A 183 -11.58 -4.42 -8.32
CA ALA A 183 -12.40 -3.55 -9.16
C ALA A 183 -13.37 -4.35 -10.05
N ALA A 184 -12.97 -5.56 -10.48
CA ALA A 184 -13.81 -6.45 -11.28
C ALA A 184 -14.95 -7.13 -10.49
N CYS A 185 -14.88 -7.14 -9.16
CA CYS A 185 -15.87 -7.76 -8.29
C CYS A 185 -16.92 -6.75 -7.81
N SER A 186 -18.18 -7.00 -8.15
CA SER A 186 -19.34 -6.26 -7.63
C SER A 186 -19.76 -6.78 -6.25
N ILE A 187 -18.92 -6.53 -5.24
CA ILE A 187 -19.14 -6.95 -3.85
C ILE A 187 -19.17 -5.76 -2.91
N ALA A 188 -19.86 -5.92 -1.77
CA ALA A 188 -19.94 -4.88 -0.75
C ALA A 188 -18.55 -4.45 -0.26
N VAL A 189 -18.37 -3.15 -0.03
CA VAL A 189 -17.04 -2.61 0.32
C VAL A 189 -16.54 -3.12 1.66
N THR A 190 -17.44 -3.36 2.62
CA THR A 190 -17.10 -4.01 3.89
C THR A 190 -16.40 -5.35 3.65
N VAL A 191 -16.92 -6.15 2.70
CA VAL A 191 -16.31 -7.43 2.31
C VAL A 191 -14.97 -7.20 1.61
N LYS A 192 -14.86 -6.22 0.70
CA LYS A 192 -13.57 -5.85 0.07
C LYS A 192 -12.50 -5.56 1.12
N MET A 193 -12.81 -4.79 2.16
CA MET A 193 -11.86 -4.45 3.22
C MET A 193 -11.38 -5.68 3.98
N ILE A 194 -12.26 -6.63 4.22
CA ILE A 194 -11.87 -7.89 4.84
C ILE A 194 -10.95 -8.70 3.93
N LEU A 195 -11.22 -8.72 2.62
CA LEU A 195 -10.34 -9.37 1.64
C LEU A 195 -8.97 -8.71 1.58
N PHE A 196 -8.87 -7.38 1.67
CA PHE A 196 -7.58 -6.68 1.80
C PHE A 196 -6.84 -7.10 3.06
N LYS A 197 -7.52 -7.26 4.20
CA LYS A 197 -6.89 -7.73 5.44
C LYS A 197 -6.44 -9.18 5.36
N LEU A 198 -7.23 -10.04 4.73
CA LEU A 198 -6.84 -11.42 4.45
C LEU A 198 -5.62 -11.44 3.53
N PHE A 199 -5.63 -10.65 2.46
CA PHE A 199 -4.51 -10.52 1.53
C PHE A 199 -3.24 -10.00 2.20
N GLU A 200 -3.33 -8.93 2.99
CA GLU A 200 -2.21 -8.39 3.78
C GLU A 200 -1.54 -9.50 4.62
N ARG A 201 -2.34 -10.33 5.29
CA ARG A 201 -1.82 -11.44 6.09
C ARG A 201 -1.12 -12.50 5.23
N GLU A 202 -1.77 -12.96 4.17
CA GLU A 202 -1.23 -14.02 3.30
C GLU A 202 0.03 -13.57 2.55
N ILE A 203 0.05 -12.33 2.03
CA ILE A 203 1.15 -11.84 1.22
C ILE A 203 2.40 -11.63 2.05
N LEU A 204 2.28 -11.07 3.26
CA LEU A 204 3.45 -10.81 4.09
C LEU A 204 4.13 -12.10 4.56
N ASP A 205 3.38 -13.18 4.76
CA ASP A 205 3.94 -14.49 5.11
C ASP A 205 4.75 -15.09 3.95
N ARG A 206 4.51 -14.67 2.70
CA ARG A 206 5.20 -15.14 1.49
C ARG A 206 6.33 -14.23 1.03
N LEU A 207 6.22 -12.92 1.27
CA LEU A 207 7.18 -11.93 0.78
C LEU A 207 8.59 -12.11 1.33
N GLN A 208 8.74 -12.64 2.54
CA GLN A 208 10.06 -12.94 3.09
C GLN A 208 10.86 -13.89 2.18
N ASP A 209 10.25 -14.98 1.74
CA ASP A 209 10.90 -15.97 0.87
C ASP A 209 11.11 -15.40 -0.54
N VAL A 210 10.12 -14.67 -1.07
CA VAL A 210 10.21 -14.03 -2.39
C VAL A 210 11.39 -13.05 -2.43
N TYR A 211 11.54 -12.19 -1.43
CA TYR A 211 12.64 -11.22 -1.38
C TYR A 211 14.01 -11.86 -1.12
N ALA A 212 14.07 -12.93 -0.32
CA ALA A 212 15.31 -13.67 -0.12
C ALA A 212 15.79 -14.32 -1.43
N VAL A 213 14.88 -15.01 -2.13
CA VAL A 213 15.15 -15.66 -3.41
C VAL A 213 15.49 -14.63 -4.50
N ALA A 214 14.80 -13.49 -4.52
CA ALA A 214 15.06 -12.37 -5.42
C ALA A 214 16.47 -11.81 -5.24
N ASN A 215 16.86 -11.52 -4.00
CA ASN A 215 18.19 -11.01 -3.67
C ASN A 215 19.27 -12.01 -4.07
N GLN A 216 19.09 -13.30 -3.76
CA GLN A 216 20.06 -14.33 -4.06
C GLN A 216 20.28 -14.47 -5.57
N GLN A 217 19.21 -14.47 -6.37
CA GLN A 217 19.33 -14.50 -7.84
C GLN A 217 20.15 -13.33 -8.39
N LEU A 218 19.96 -12.13 -7.84
CA LEU A 218 20.73 -10.95 -8.25
C LEU A 218 22.19 -11.03 -7.77
N ILE A 219 22.47 -11.58 -6.57
CA ILE A 219 23.84 -11.91 -6.13
C ILE A 219 24.50 -12.87 -7.13
N ASP A 220 23.82 -13.96 -7.49
CA ASP A 220 24.36 -15.03 -8.32
C ASP A 220 24.64 -14.53 -9.75
N ALA A 221 23.86 -13.55 -10.23
CA ALA A 221 24.11 -12.82 -11.46
C ALA A 221 25.25 -11.77 -11.36
N GLY A 222 25.90 -11.64 -10.20
CA GLY A 222 27.00 -10.71 -9.96
C GLY A 222 26.58 -9.26 -9.72
N VAL A 223 25.30 -9.02 -9.45
CA VAL A 223 24.74 -7.67 -9.22
C VAL A 223 24.95 -7.27 -7.77
N LEU A 224 25.87 -6.32 -7.53
CA LEU A 224 26.20 -5.76 -6.21
C LEU A 224 26.28 -6.82 -5.08
N PRO A 225 27.14 -7.85 -5.20
CA PRO A 225 27.21 -8.93 -4.22
C PRO A 225 27.72 -8.47 -2.84
N THR A 226 28.39 -7.33 -2.77
CA THR A 226 29.06 -6.80 -1.57
C THR A 226 28.22 -5.83 -0.74
N LEU A 227 26.92 -5.67 -1.04
CA LEU A 227 26.05 -4.86 -0.19
C LEU A 227 26.01 -5.43 1.24
N PRO A 228 26.10 -4.58 2.29
CA PRO A 228 26.05 -5.04 3.67
C PRO A 228 24.76 -5.82 3.91
N LYS A 229 24.86 -7.02 4.48
CA LYS A 229 23.68 -7.85 4.78
C LYS A 229 22.78 -7.10 5.76
N VAL A 230 21.55 -6.79 5.35
CA VAL A 230 20.51 -6.32 6.26
C VAL A 230 20.07 -7.52 7.10
N PRO A 231 19.90 -7.37 8.43
CA PRO A 231 19.34 -8.43 9.25
C PRO A 231 17.92 -8.75 8.77
N VAL A 232 17.73 -9.91 8.16
CA VAL A 232 16.39 -10.42 7.86
C VAL A 232 15.84 -10.96 9.18
N LEU A 233 14.77 -10.35 9.68
CA LEU A 233 14.07 -10.84 10.88
C LEU A 233 13.52 -12.24 10.59
N SER A 234 13.57 -13.14 11.57
CA SER A 234 12.93 -14.44 11.41
C SER A 234 11.41 -14.27 11.27
N PRO A 235 10.71 -15.21 10.60
CA PRO A 235 9.25 -15.15 10.47
C PRO A 235 8.55 -15.04 11.83
N GLU A 236 9.08 -15.74 12.85
CA GLU A 236 8.58 -15.66 14.23
C GLU A 236 8.82 -14.28 14.86
N ALA A 237 9.96 -13.64 14.60
CA ALA A 237 10.26 -12.31 15.10
C ALA A 237 9.35 -11.25 14.46
N LEU A 238 9.05 -11.36 13.15
CA LEU A 238 8.08 -10.51 12.45
C LEU A 238 6.67 -10.69 13.02
N LYS A 239 6.21 -11.94 13.18
CA LYS A 239 4.91 -12.25 13.80
C LYS A 239 4.82 -11.70 15.23
N ARG A 240 5.88 -11.84 16.02
CA ARG A 240 5.96 -11.28 17.37
C ARG A 240 5.96 -9.75 17.36
N ALA A 241 6.67 -9.11 16.44
CA ALA A 241 6.68 -7.66 16.29
C ALA A 241 5.30 -7.11 15.90
N ARG A 242 4.54 -7.83 15.06
CA ARG A 242 3.14 -7.50 14.77
C ARG A 242 2.24 -7.60 16.00
N SER A 243 2.40 -8.66 16.80
CA SER A 243 1.65 -8.81 18.06
C SER A 243 2.05 -7.79 19.15
N LYS A 244 3.22 -7.13 19.00
CA LYS A 244 3.77 -6.16 19.96
C LYS A 244 3.70 -4.71 19.49
N SER A 245 3.10 -4.44 18.33
CA SER A 245 2.89 -3.06 17.89
C SER A 245 1.99 -2.33 18.91
N PRO A 246 2.27 -1.06 19.23
CA PRO A 246 1.91 -0.51 20.54
C PRO A 246 0.42 -0.16 20.60
N ARG A 247 -0.26 -0.60 21.67
CA ARG A 247 -1.26 0.27 22.30
C ARG A 247 -0.55 1.61 22.58
N ARG A 248 -1.17 2.72 22.16
CA ARG A 248 -0.65 4.09 22.30
C ARG A 248 0.02 4.31 23.68
N PRO A 249 1.17 5.00 23.76
CA PRO A 249 1.67 5.49 25.03
C PRO A 249 0.80 6.68 25.44
N GLY A 250 -0.01 6.50 26.47
CA GLY A 250 -0.74 7.56 27.16
C GLY A 250 -0.35 7.53 28.63
N GLY A 251 0.23 8.64 29.09
CA GLY A 251 0.34 9.00 30.51
C GLY A 251 1.51 8.39 31.26
N ASP A 252 2.64 9.09 31.25
CA ASP A 252 3.43 9.19 32.48
C ASP A 252 2.58 9.98 33.50
N GLU A 253 1.97 9.29 34.46
CA GLU A 253 1.80 9.86 35.79
C GLU A 253 2.33 8.87 36.82
N ASP A 254 3.33 9.40 37.51
CA ASP A 254 3.99 8.94 38.71
C ASP A 254 3.00 8.40 39.76
N SER A 255 3.26 7.21 40.31
CA SER A 255 2.94 6.84 41.70
C SER A 255 3.51 5.47 42.04
N ARG A 256 4.56 5.47 42.85
CA ARG A 256 5.08 4.30 43.58
C ARG A 256 4.25 4.02 44.85
N GLN A 257 4.00 2.73 45.08
CA GLN A 257 3.89 2.01 46.38
C GLN A 257 2.62 2.28 47.24
N GLU A 258 1.83 1.28 47.65
CA GLU A 258 2.14 0.28 48.70
C GLU A 258 1.17 -0.94 48.70
N SER A 259 1.48 -1.95 49.52
CA SER A 259 1.11 -3.37 49.44
C SER A 259 -0.19 -3.83 50.15
N ALA A 260 -0.93 -4.76 49.49
CA ALA A 260 -1.61 -6.00 49.96
C ALA A 260 -2.72 -6.00 51.08
N PRO A 261 -3.51 -7.08 51.30
CA PRO A 261 -4.15 -8.06 50.38
C PRO A 261 -5.66 -8.34 50.71
N GLY A 262 -6.43 -8.97 49.80
CA GLY A 262 -7.66 -9.72 50.18
C GLY A 262 -8.78 -9.87 49.14
N ALA A 263 -9.19 -11.14 48.93
CA ALA A 263 -10.49 -11.66 48.48
C ALA A 263 -10.90 -11.66 46.97
N GLU A 264 -10.86 -12.89 46.43
CA GLU A 264 -11.87 -13.62 45.63
C GLU A 264 -12.38 -13.13 44.26
N SER A 265 -12.32 -14.08 43.31
CA SER A 265 -12.83 -14.16 41.93
C SER A 265 -14.37 -14.00 41.78
N PRO A 266 -15.00 -13.88 40.57
CA PRO A 266 -14.61 -14.57 39.32
C PRO A 266 -14.82 -13.85 37.95
N ALA A 267 -14.16 -14.44 36.94
CA ALA A 267 -14.54 -14.63 35.53
C ALA A 267 -15.30 -13.52 34.74
N GLY A 268 -14.68 -13.07 33.64
CA GLY A 268 -15.34 -12.30 32.58
C GLY A 268 -14.49 -12.26 31.31
N ASP A 269 -15.06 -12.81 30.25
CA ASP A 269 -14.47 -13.21 28.97
C ASP A 269 -14.06 -12.02 28.07
N GLY A 270 -13.12 -12.28 27.16
CA GLY A 270 -12.48 -11.25 26.35
C GLY A 270 -13.33 -10.69 25.21
N ALA A 271 -13.01 -9.46 24.80
CA ALA A 271 -13.31 -8.90 23.47
C ALA A 271 -12.47 -7.64 23.23
N ASP A 272 -11.21 -7.80 22.82
CA ASP A 272 -10.39 -6.71 22.26
C ASP A 272 -10.85 -6.47 20.82
N ARG A 273 -11.89 -5.64 20.66
CA ARG A 273 -12.32 -5.09 19.36
C ARG A 273 -11.44 -3.91 19.00
N GLY A 274 -10.46 -4.14 18.12
CA GLY A 274 -9.73 -3.09 17.42
C GLY A 274 -10.61 -2.36 16.40
N GLY A 275 -11.47 -1.47 16.88
CA GLY A 275 -12.09 -0.41 16.09
C GLY A 275 -11.42 0.90 16.43
N TYR A 276 -10.92 1.63 15.42
CA TYR A 276 -10.57 3.04 15.61
C TYR A 276 -11.88 3.81 15.86
N VAL A 277 -12.23 4.00 17.13
CA VAL A 277 -13.28 4.92 17.54
C VAL A 277 -12.66 6.31 17.49
N LEU A 278 -13.02 7.11 16.48
CA LEU A 278 -12.77 8.55 16.50
C LEU A 278 -13.44 9.12 17.75
N SER A 279 -12.77 10.03 18.44
CA SER A 279 -13.36 10.68 19.62
C SER A 279 -14.67 11.38 19.24
N ALA A 280 -15.61 11.46 20.18
CA ALA A 280 -16.85 12.24 19.99
C ALA A 280 -16.54 13.68 19.54
N ASP A 281 -15.42 14.23 20.01
CA ASP A 281 -14.95 15.57 19.64
C ASP A 281 -14.43 15.64 18.19
N GLU A 282 -13.79 14.57 17.69
CA GLU A 282 -13.30 14.48 16.31
C GLU A 282 -14.46 14.33 15.33
N HIS A 283 -15.50 13.56 15.70
CA HIS A 283 -16.75 13.48 14.95
C HIS A 283 -17.53 14.81 14.95
N ALA A 284 -17.52 15.54 16.05
CA ALA A 284 -18.14 16.86 16.15
C ALA A 284 -17.41 17.90 15.27
N LEU A 285 -16.08 17.88 15.27
CA LEU A 285 -15.26 18.75 14.42
C LEU A 285 -15.44 18.44 12.93
N PHE A 286 -15.47 17.16 12.56
CA PHE A 286 -15.67 16.75 11.18
C PHE A 286 -17.07 17.11 10.67
N SER A 287 -18.11 16.90 11.48
CA SER A 287 -19.49 17.29 11.13
C SER A 287 -19.67 18.81 11.07
N SER A 288 -19.00 19.57 11.93
CA SER A 288 -18.99 21.04 11.86
C SER A 288 -18.30 21.55 10.58
N LEU A 289 -17.15 20.98 10.20
CA LEU A 289 -16.45 21.31 8.95
C LEU A 289 -17.30 20.95 7.73
N HIS A 290 -17.96 19.80 7.76
CA HIS A 290 -18.82 19.35 6.67
C HIS A 290 -20.03 20.27 6.48
N ASN A 291 -20.68 20.69 7.58
CA ASN A 291 -21.79 21.64 7.52
C ASN A 291 -21.35 23.03 7.04
N MET A 292 -20.16 23.50 7.43
CA MET A 292 -19.64 24.80 6.99
C MET A 292 -19.26 24.81 5.50
N LEU A 293 -18.76 23.69 4.98
CA LEU A 293 -18.49 23.53 3.55
C LEU A 293 -19.79 23.41 2.73
N GLN A 294 -20.83 22.79 3.29
CA GLN A 294 -22.15 22.72 2.65
C GLN A 294 -22.85 24.08 2.63
N SER A 295 -22.78 24.86 3.72
CA SER A 295 -23.36 26.21 3.77
C SER A 295 -22.65 27.15 2.79
N TYR A 296 -21.32 27.09 2.70
CA TYR A 296 -20.55 27.90 1.75
C TYR A 296 -20.87 27.55 0.29
N ARG A 297 -21.15 26.27 -0.02
CA ARG A 297 -21.61 25.85 -1.36
C ARG A 297 -23.03 26.30 -1.68
N GLN A 298 -23.92 26.40 -0.68
CA GLN A 298 -25.27 26.91 -0.89
C GLN A 298 -25.26 28.43 -1.11
N GLU A 299 -24.44 29.19 -0.38
CA GLU A 299 -24.24 30.63 -0.62
C GLU A 299 -23.56 30.91 -1.97
N SER A 300 -22.60 30.08 -2.36
CA SER A 300 -21.95 30.17 -3.68
C SER A 300 -22.89 29.79 -4.83
N ARG A 301 -23.93 28.98 -4.57
CA ARG A 301 -24.97 28.64 -5.55
C ARG A 301 -26.07 29.70 -5.65
N GLN A 302 -26.33 30.46 -4.60
CA GLN A 302 -27.30 31.57 -4.63
C GLN A 302 -26.75 32.82 -5.31
N THR A 303 -25.43 32.98 -5.39
CA THR A 303 -24.78 34.11 -6.07
C THR A 303 -24.56 33.92 -7.57
N THR A 304 -24.91 32.77 -8.15
CA THR A 304 -24.75 32.49 -9.59
C THR A 304 -26.03 32.67 -10.43
N VAL A 305 -27.08 33.29 -9.90
CA VAL A 305 -28.26 33.71 -10.68
C VAL A 305 -28.41 35.24 -10.64
N ALA A 306 -27.37 35.92 -11.11
CA ALA A 306 -27.46 37.27 -11.67
C ALA A 306 -26.20 37.48 -12.52
N ASP A 307 -26.38 37.49 -13.82
CA ASP A 307 -25.37 37.81 -14.82
C ASP A 307 -24.95 39.29 -14.65
N GLU A 308 -23.85 39.52 -13.94
CA GLU A 308 -23.11 40.80 -13.96
C GLU A 308 -21.67 40.56 -14.43
N PRO A 309 -21.19 41.25 -15.48
CA PRO A 309 -19.86 41.04 -16.02
C PRO A 309 -18.84 41.76 -15.15
N GLY A 310 -18.10 41.02 -14.31
CA GLY A 310 -16.95 41.62 -13.62
C GLY A 310 -16.38 40.90 -12.40
N ARG A 311 -17.02 39.87 -11.85
CA ARG A 311 -16.48 39.16 -10.67
C ARG A 311 -15.86 37.83 -11.05
N ARG A 312 -14.53 37.81 -11.12
CA ARG A 312 -13.71 36.59 -11.21
C ARG A 312 -13.84 35.79 -9.91
N ALA A 313 -14.01 34.48 -10.03
CA ALA A 313 -13.85 33.56 -8.91
C ALA A 313 -12.41 33.67 -8.36
N MET A 314 -12.27 33.92 -7.06
CA MET A 314 -10.96 34.11 -6.43
C MET A 314 -10.15 32.81 -6.46
N SER A 315 -8.89 32.91 -6.84
CA SER A 315 -7.97 31.79 -6.90
C SER A 315 -7.63 31.29 -5.49
N SER A 316 -7.26 30.01 -5.36
CA SER A 316 -6.87 29.39 -4.08
C SER A 316 -5.76 30.16 -3.34
N ARG A 317 -4.94 30.95 -4.05
CA ARG A 317 -3.92 31.82 -3.45
C ARG A 317 -4.51 33.08 -2.81
N GLU A 318 -5.55 33.66 -3.41
CA GLU A 318 -6.20 34.85 -2.87
C GLU A 318 -7.01 34.52 -1.63
N VAL A 319 -7.65 33.34 -1.59
CA VAL A 319 -8.34 32.84 -0.39
C VAL A 319 -7.35 32.65 0.77
N MET A 320 -6.17 32.07 0.50
CA MET A 320 -5.14 31.91 1.53
C MET A 320 -4.53 33.24 1.98
N ALA A 321 -4.41 34.23 1.08
CA ALA A 321 -3.93 35.56 1.43
C ALA A 321 -4.93 36.33 2.31
N VAL A 322 -6.24 36.21 2.04
CA VAL A 322 -7.30 36.82 2.87
C VAL A 322 -7.38 36.13 4.23
N LEU A 323 -7.26 34.80 4.28
CA LEU A 323 -7.22 34.05 5.55
C LEU A 323 -5.98 34.39 6.39
N SER A 324 -4.83 34.59 5.75
CA SER A 324 -3.61 35.07 6.42
C SER A 324 -3.77 36.49 6.97
N LEU A 325 -4.53 37.36 6.29
CA LEU A 325 -4.76 38.74 6.72
C LEU A 325 -5.65 38.82 7.98
N PHE A 326 -6.56 37.87 8.17
CA PHE A 326 -7.43 37.79 9.34
C PHE A 326 -6.80 37.04 10.52
N GLN A 327 -5.67 36.36 10.32
CA GLN A 327 -4.92 35.69 11.38
C GLN A 327 -4.08 36.66 12.22
N ASP A 328 -3.73 37.83 11.68
CA ASP A 328 -2.92 38.85 12.37
C ASP A 328 -3.74 39.81 13.25
N ASP A 329 -5.08 39.74 13.22
CA ASP A 329 -5.99 40.67 13.92
C ASP A 329 -6.80 40.02 15.07
N MET A 330 -6.32 38.91 15.65
CA MET A 330 -6.83 38.44 16.94
C MET A 330 -5.92 38.90 18.10
N PRO A 331 -6.47 39.51 19.16
CA PRO A 331 -5.71 39.92 20.34
C PRO A 331 -5.15 38.75 21.17
#